data_AF-A0A1W9YV07-F1
#
_entry.id   AF-A0A1W9YV07-F1
#
_cell.length_a   1.000
_cell.length_b   1.000
_cell.length_c   1.000
_cell.angle_alpha   90.00
_cell.angle_beta   90.00
_cell.angle_gamma   90.00
#
_symmetry.space_group_name_H-M   'P 1'
#
loop_
_entity.id
_entity.type
_entity.pdbx_description
1 polymer ?
#
loop_
_entity_poly.entity_id
_entity_poly.type
_entity_poly.pdbx_seq_one_letter_code
_entity_poly.pdbx_strand_id
1 'polypeptide(L)' 'MRVPDHENERVQRKACVKKLLLAKPKKKCCRSKPRCKKCPLVLHKVQKAAHNGMRGKELEKVYKLARKA' A
#
# COMPACT_ATOMS: atom_id res chain seq x y z
N MET A 1 20.28 18.06 8.90
CA MET A 1 20.47 16.78 8.18
C MET A 1 19.10 16.21 7.82
N ARG A 2 18.80 16.04 6.51
CA ARG A 2 17.66 15.33 5.86
C ARG A 2 16.25 15.83 6.23
N VAL A 3 15.37 16.32 5.35
CA VAL A 3 15.24 16.34 3.88
C VAL A 3 14.34 17.54 3.50
N PRO A 4 14.57 18.21 2.37
CA PRO A 4 13.61 19.15 1.78
C PRO A 4 12.55 18.36 0.97
N ASP A 5 11.27 18.47 1.34
CA ASP A 5 10.14 17.87 0.60
C ASP A 5 9.40 18.97 -0.19
N HIS A 6 9.95 19.34 -1.35
CA HIS A 6 9.36 20.34 -2.27
C HIS A 6 9.21 19.77 -3.70
N GLU A 7 8.59 18.60 -3.90
CA GLU A 7 8.41 18.07 -5.27
C GLU A 7 7.34 16.97 -5.47
N ASN A 8 6.09 17.10 -5.01
CA ASN A 8 5.11 16.05 -5.38
C ASN A 8 3.61 16.42 -5.45
N GLU A 9 3.27 17.60 -5.98
CA GLU A 9 1.88 18.06 -6.04
C GLU A 9 1.22 18.00 -7.44
N ARG A 10 1.60 17.05 -8.33
CA ARG A 10 0.92 16.95 -9.66
C ARG A 10 0.43 15.59 -10.11
N VAL A 11 0.51 14.53 -9.29
CA VAL A 11 -0.02 13.20 -9.66
C VAL A 11 -1.16 12.78 -8.73
N GLN A 12 -2.06 13.71 -8.44
CA GLN A 12 -3.34 13.44 -7.76
C GLN A 12 -4.38 12.81 -8.71
N ARG A 13 -4.04 11.78 -9.50
CA ARG A 13 -5.06 11.10 -10.33
C ARG A 13 -4.81 9.60 -10.44
N LYS A 14 -5.04 8.89 -9.33
CA LYS A 14 -5.70 7.56 -9.29
C LYS A 14 -5.84 7.10 -7.82
N ALA A 15 -6.99 7.42 -7.26
CA ALA A 15 -7.42 6.94 -5.95
C ALA A 15 -7.58 5.41 -5.94
N CYS A 16 -6.86 4.71 -5.06
CA CYS A 16 -7.32 3.42 -4.51
C CYS A 16 -6.52 2.88 -3.30
N VAL A 17 -5.52 3.60 -2.76
CA VAL A 17 -4.71 3.05 -1.65
C VAL A 17 -5.18 3.51 -0.26
N LYS A 18 -5.77 4.70 -0.16
CA LYS A 18 -6.33 5.21 1.12
C LYS A 18 -7.39 4.25 1.71
N LYS A 19 -8.21 3.63 0.86
CA LYS A 19 -9.25 2.66 1.28
C LYS A 19 -8.66 1.35 1.82
N LEU A 20 -7.42 1.00 1.49
CA LEU A 20 -6.76 -0.20 2.00
C LEU A 20 -6.26 0.00 3.43
N LEU A 21 -5.83 1.21 3.79
CA LEU A 21 -5.40 1.53 5.16
C LEU A 21 -6.55 1.40 6.17
N LEU A 22 -7.78 1.71 5.74
CA LEU A 22 -9.01 1.61 6.53
C LEU A 22 -9.72 0.25 6.38
N ALA A 23 -9.23 -0.64 5.52
CA ALA A 23 -9.87 -1.93 5.29
C ALA A 23 -9.55 -2.92 6.42
N LYS A 24 -10.59 -3.51 7.01
CA LYS A 24 -10.39 -4.62 7.95
C LYS A 24 -9.77 -5.83 7.24
N PRO A 25 -8.68 -6.40 7.75
CA PRO A 25 -8.07 -7.61 7.19
C PRO A 25 -9.02 -8.80 7.28
N LYS A 26 -8.91 -9.73 6.33
CA LYS A 26 -9.61 -11.02 6.42
C LYS A 26 -9.04 -11.83 7.60
N LYS A 27 -9.90 -12.58 8.31
CA LYS A 27 -9.50 -13.45 9.44
C LYS A 27 -8.37 -14.42 9.09
N LYS A 28 -8.31 -14.92 7.85
CA LYS A 28 -7.26 -15.82 7.34
C LYS A 28 -6.73 -15.34 5.99
N CYS A 29 -5.44 -15.58 5.72
CA CYS A 29 -4.82 -15.32 4.42
C CYS A 29 -5.48 -16.16 3.32
N CYS A 30 -5.86 -15.53 2.21
CA CYS A 30 -6.54 -16.21 1.11
C CYS A 30 -5.66 -17.23 0.36
N ARG A 31 -4.33 -17.19 0.51
CA ARG A 31 -3.31 -18.03 -0.19
C ARG A 31 -3.45 -18.13 -1.73
N SER A 32 -4.45 -17.47 -2.32
CA SER A 32 -4.70 -17.39 -3.75
C SER A 32 -3.65 -16.54 -4.46
N LYS A 33 -3.30 -16.90 -5.69
CA LYS A 33 -2.44 -16.10 -6.57
C LYS A 33 -3.31 -15.52 -7.70
N PRO A 34 -3.44 -14.18 -7.83
CA PRO A 34 -2.89 -13.13 -6.97
C PRO A 34 -3.64 -13.00 -5.61
N ARG A 35 -2.95 -12.55 -4.56
CA ARG A 35 -3.58 -12.36 -3.25
C ARG A 35 -4.69 -11.31 -3.32
N CYS A 36 -5.72 -11.54 -2.51
CA CYS A 36 -6.89 -10.69 -2.39
C CYS A 36 -6.57 -9.31 -1.76
N LYS A 37 -7.36 -8.28 -2.10
CA LYS A 37 -7.12 -6.88 -1.66
C LYS A 37 -7.12 -6.70 -0.12
N LYS A 38 -7.90 -7.52 0.59
CA LYS A 38 -8.04 -7.51 2.06
C LYS A 38 -7.16 -8.58 2.76
N CYS A 39 -6.17 -9.12 2.05
CA CYS A 39 -5.29 -10.14 2.62
C CYS A 39 -4.47 -9.52 3.78
N PRO A 40 -4.41 -10.15 4.97
CA PRO A 40 -3.68 -9.61 6.11
C PRO A 40 -2.22 -9.29 5.77
N LEU A 41 -1.56 -10.13 4.95
CA LEU A 41 -0.18 -9.89 4.52
C LEU A 41 -0.04 -8.64 3.63
N VAL A 42 -1.00 -8.44 2.72
CA VAL A 42 -0.99 -7.29 1.79
C VAL A 42 -1.20 -6.00 2.57
N LEU A 43 -2.19 -6.00 3.47
CA LEU A 43 -2.49 -4.83 4.30
C LEU A 43 -1.34 -4.49 5.25
N HIS A 44 -0.75 -5.50 5.91
CA HIS A 44 0.38 -5.27 6.81
C HIS A 44 1.59 -4.69 6.07
N LYS A 45 1.92 -5.19 4.86
CA LYS A 45 3.00 -4.62 4.03
C LYS A 45 2.72 -3.18 3.61
N VAL A 46 1.49 -2.88 3.20
CA VAL A 46 1.08 -1.52 2.82
C VAL A 46 1.09 -0.57 4.02
N GLN A 47 0.62 -1.00 5.20
CA GLN A 47 0.66 -0.22 6.43
C GLN A 47 2.09 0.05 6.89
N LYS A 48 2.99 -0.95 6.83
CA LYS A 48 4.41 -0.78 7.15
C LYS A 48 5.08 0.22 6.20
N ALA A 49 4.81 0.13 4.89
CA ALA A 49 5.32 1.09 3.91
C ALA A 49 4.79 2.51 4.17
N ALA A 50 3.50 2.64 4.50
CA ALA A 50 2.91 3.93 4.85
C ALA A 50 3.52 4.53 6.13
N HIS A 51 3.79 3.70 7.15
CA HIS A 51 4.47 4.12 8.38
C HIS A 51 5.93 4.54 8.13
N ASN A 52 6.59 3.92 7.15
CA ASN A 52 7.93 4.30 6.72
C ASN A 52 7.97 5.60 5.89
N GLY A 53 6.86 6.34 5.82
CA GLY A 53 6.78 7.61 5.08
C GLY A 53 6.58 7.45 3.57
N MET A 54 6.39 6.23 3.06
CA MET A 54 6.18 6.02 1.63
C MET A 54 4.80 6.51 1.20
N ARG A 55 4.77 7.36 0.17
CA ARG A 55 3.54 8.00 -0.32
C ARG A 55 3.35 7.78 -1.83
N GLY A 56 2.08 7.87 -2.26
CA GLY A 56 1.72 7.87 -3.67
C GLY A 56 2.18 6.64 -4.46
N LYS A 57 3.03 6.87 -5.47
CA LYS A 57 3.44 5.88 -6.49
C LYS A 57 4.18 4.68 -5.90
N GLU A 58 4.97 4.89 -4.85
CA GLU A 58 5.74 3.80 -4.27
C GLU A 58 4.86 2.82 -3.48
N LEU A 59 3.81 3.34 -2.84
CA LEU A 59 2.83 2.52 -2.13
C LEU A 59 2.05 1.60 -3.09
N GLU A 60 1.81 2.07 -4.32
CA GLU A 60 1.20 1.25 -5.37
C GLU A 60 2.14 0.13 -5.86
N LYS A 61 3.44 0.40 -5.98
CA LYS A 61 4.45 -0.63 -6.28
C LYS A 61 4.47 -1.70 -5.19
N VAL A 62 4.50 -1.29 -3.92
CA VAL A 62 4.44 -2.22 -2.77
C VAL A 62 3.16 -3.04 -2.79
N TYR A 63 2.01 -2.44 -3.09
CA TYR A 63 0.74 -3.16 -3.19
C TYR A 63 0.74 -4.21 -4.32
N LYS A 64 1.25 -3.86 -5.51
CA LYS A 64 1.38 -4.80 -6.65
C LYS A 64 2.31 -5.96 -6.32
N LEU A 65 3.45 -5.69 -5.67
CA LEU A 65 4.38 -6.72 -5.21
C LEU A 65 3.77 -7.62 -4.14
N ALA A 66 3.08 -7.03 -3.16
CA ALA A 66 2.45 -7.76 -2.08
C ALA A 66 1.34 -8.70 -2.57
N ARG A 67 0.66 -8.36 -3.68
CA ARG A 67 -0.34 -9.24 -4.31
C ARG A 67 0.25 -10.40 -5.11
N LYS A 68 1.50 -10.28 -5.58
CA LYS A 68 2.21 -11.32 -6.33
C LYS A 68 2.95 -12.32 -5.42
N ALA A 69 3.38 -11.87 -4.24
CA ALA A 69 3.89 -12.75 -3.17
C ALA A 69 2.82 -13.73 -2.69
#